data_AF-A0A931QJX8-F1
#
_entry.id   AF-A0A931QJX8-F1
#
_cell.length_a   1.000
_cell.length_b   1.000
_cell.length_c   1.000
_cell.angle_alpha   90.00
_cell.angle_beta   90.00
_cell.angle_gamma   90.00
#
_symmetry.space_group_name_H-M   'P 1'
#
loop_
_entity.id
_entity.type
_entity.pdbx_description
1 polymer ?
#
loop_
_entity_poly.entity_id
_entity_poly.type
_entity_poly.pdbx_seq_one_letter_code
_entity_poly.pdbx_strand_id
1 'polypeptide(L)'
;ILIQLRGKENADPKAVAQLSRLRTLAIRQKVPSALFDSLDERLLTGKEVAPASEPAYLRETRAILEGLFLRRRGVSDRISAEDLLKLLKAKQQAVVSRDLSFEEILLHTCRAADEQQVEDDASFLESFGEIVTYFDRFDQTSNTINRMAFIEGSDLSEPALRGLLGHRQAFEAIEAGIFHALFIDPIRRDAYLTRYGARKIQALVLGLAGLVRGDLSVRDVVGEIGKAAEEERLYGRIRQYVKERVQTTYAELLAKDELDAFLHDLTNVLMAKKLIGREIPLSLVQRVILDLKKEAFYVNQLLPQVLSARHGGLREDFIQNSGLDRFYVEELEREYCEVNKIDPAALDAIRR
;
A
#
# COMPACT_ATOMS: atom_id res chain seq x y z
N ILE A 1 -22.10 11.13 -5.05
CA ILE A 1 -20.88 11.81 -4.58
C ILE A 1 -20.81 13.25 -5.08
N LEU A 2 -20.52 13.53 -6.36
CA LEU A 2 -20.38 14.90 -6.90
C LEU A 2 -21.63 15.76 -6.71
N ILE A 3 -22.83 15.20 -6.89
CA ILE A 3 -24.11 15.90 -6.68
C ILE A 3 -24.43 16.10 -5.18
N GLN A 4 -23.95 15.22 -4.29
CA GLN A 4 -24.15 15.33 -2.83
C GLN A 4 -23.21 16.35 -2.19
N LEU A 5 -22.03 16.57 -2.78
CA LEU A 5 -21.09 17.61 -2.40
C LEU A 5 -21.43 18.97 -3.02
N ARG A 6 -22.13 19.01 -4.16
CA ARG A 6 -22.52 20.26 -4.80
C ARG A 6 -23.76 20.84 -4.11
N GLY A 7 -23.56 21.86 -3.27
CA GLY A 7 -24.64 22.60 -2.59
C GLY A 7 -24.67 22.50 -1.07
N LYS A 8 -23.72 21.82 -0.43
CA LYS A 8 -23.56 21.81 1.04
C LYS A 8 -22.30 22.56 1.46
N GLU A 9 -22.42 23.50 2.38
CA GLU A 9 -21.30 24.29 2.95
C GLU A 9 -20.30 23.42 3.73
N ASN A 10 -20.73 22.28 4.29
CA ASN A 10 -19.85 21.35 5.00
C ASN A 10 -19.65 20.04 4.22
N ALA A 11 -18.40 19.59 4.11
CA ALA A 11 -18.07 18.30 3.49
C ALA A 11 -18.36 17.15 4.47
N ASP A 12 -19.20 16.19 4.06
CA ASP A 12 -19.46 14.97 4.83
C ASP A 12 -18.19 14.09 4.84
N PRO A 13 -17.65 13.69 6.02
CA PRO A 13 -16.47 12.81 6.13
C PRO A 13 -16.61 11.51 5.32
N LYS A 14 -17.83 10.99 5.17
CA LYS A 14 -18.10 9.80 4.36
C LYS A 14 -17.92 10.05 2.86
N ALA A 15 -18.25 11.25 2.39
CA ALA A 15 -18.08 11.63 1.00
C ALA A 15 -16.60 11.85 0.66
N VAL A 16 -15.81 12.37 1.60
CA VAL A 16 -14.34 12.51 1.47
C VAL A 16 -13.68 11.13 1.39
N ALA A 17 -14.03 10.20 2.30
CA ALA A 17 -13.50 8.83 2.26
C ALA A 17 -13.84 8.10 0.94
N GLN A 18 -15.01 8.35 0.35
CA GLN A 18 -15.40 7.80 -0.95
C GLN A 18 -14.61 8.41 -2.12
N LEU A 19 -14.34 9.72 -2.10
CA LEU A 19 -13.46 10.38 -3.08
C LEU A 19 -12.04 9.80 -3.02
N SER A 20 -11.52 9.56 -1.83
CA SER A 20 -10.19 8.97 -1.67
C SER A 20 -10.11 7.52 -2.17
N ARG A 21 -11.19 6.73 -2.03
CA ARG A 21 -11.28 5.38 -2.65
C ARG A 21 -11.33 5.46 -4.17
N LEU A 22 -12.07 6.42 -4.72
CA LEU A 22 -12.13 6.70 -6.16
C LEU A 22 -10.75 7.09 -6.72
N ARG A 23 -9.98 7.90 -5.99
CA ARG A 23 -8.62 8.29 -6.34
C ARG A 23 -7.66 7.10 -6.34
N THR A 24 -7.73 6.23 -5.32
CA THR A 24 -6.94 4.99 -5.27
C THR A 24 -7.27 4.06 -6.45
N LEU A 25 -8.54 3.97 -6.84
CA LEU A 25 -8.98 3.20 -8.02
C LEU A 25 -8.49 3.80 -9.35
N ALA A 26 -8.49 5.12 -9.48
CA ALA A 26 -8.15 5.79 -10.73
C ALA A 26 -6.64 5.85 -11.01
N ILE A 27 -5.81 5.93 -9.97
CA ILE A 27 -4.34 5.83 -10.09
C ILE A 27 -3.94 4.47 -10.67
N ARG A 28 -4.63 3.39 -10.27
CA ARG A 28 -4.42 2.05 -10.84
C ARG A 28 -4.82 1.95 -12.32
N GLN A 29 -5.77 2.76 -12.78
CA GLN A 29 -6.16 2.85 -14.19
C GLN A 29 -5.30 3.84 -15.01
N LYS A 30 -4.17 4.30 -14.47
CA LYS A 30 -3.27 5.29 -15.11
C LYS A 30 -3.95 6.65 -15.39
N VAL A 31 -5.02 6.98 -14.65
CA VAL A 31 -5.61 8.33 -14.70
C VAL A 31 -4.67 9.28 -13.95
N PRO A 32 -4.27 10.42 -14.54
CA PRO A 32 -3.37 11.37 -13.89
C PRO A 32 -3.93 11.87 -12.55
N SER A 33 -3.11 11.84 -11.50
CA SER A 33 -3.49 12.33 -10.15
C SER A 33 -3.88 13.82 -10.16
N ALA A 34 -3.31 14.60 -11.08
CA ALA A 34 -3.61 16.02 -11.26
C ALA A 34 -5.09 16.31 -11.53
N LEU A 35 -5.83 15.40 -12.18
CA LEU A 35 -7.27 15.56 -12.39
C LEU A 35 -8.06 15.42 -11.09
N PHE A 36 -7.57 14.65 -10.13
CA PHE A 36 -8.14 14.53 -8.79
C PHE A 36 -7.76 15.72 -7.93
N ASP A 37 -6.54 16.22 -8.05
CA ASP A 37 -6.12 17.45 -7.38
C ASP A 37 -7.03 18.62 -7.80
N SER A 38 -7.34 18.77 -9.10
CA SER A 38 -8.32 19.76 -9.60
C SER A 38 -9.77 19.51 -9.17
N LEU A 39 -10.16 18.26 -8.91
CA LEU A 39 -11.49 17.91 -8.40
C LEU A 39 -11.61 18.24 -6.92
N ASP A 40 -10.58 17.92 -6.14
CA ASP A 40 -10.45 18.25 -4.72
C ASP A 40 -10.47 19.78 -4.55
N GLU A 41 -9.72 20.52 -5.38
CA GLU A 41 -9.72 21.99 -5.47
C GLU A 41 -11.06 22.61 -5.90
N ARG A 42 -11.95 21.85 -6.54
CA ARG A 42 -13.28 22.37 -6.95
C ARG A 42 -14.40 21.96 -6.00
N LEU A 43 -14.21 20.91 -5.21
CA LEU A 43 -15.25 20.31 -4.37
C LEU A 43 -15.10 20.61 -2.88
N LEU A 44 -13.86 20.86 -2.43
CA LEU A 44 -13.50 21.05 -1.02
C LEU A 44 -13.13 22.50 -0.70
N THR A 45 -12.81 23.32 -1.70
CA THR A 45 -12.43 24.72 -1.51
C THR A 45 -13.60 25.54 -1.00
N GLY A 46 -13.44 26.13 0.19
CA GLY A 46 -14.45 26.95 0.86
C GLY A 46 -15.43 26.20 1.76
N LYS A 47 -15.17 24.93 2.09
CA LYS A 47 -16.02 24.15 3.01
C LYS A 47 -15.31 23.87 4.33
N GLU A 48 -15.85 24.41 5.42
CA GLU A 48 -15.35 24.09 6.75
C GLU A 48 -15.90 22.72 7.19
N VAL A 49 -14.98 21.79 7.43
CA VAL A 49 -15.32 20.54 8.11
C VAL A 49 -15.57 20.91 9.58
N ALA A 50 -16.79 20.69 10.09
CA ALA A 50 -17.15 20.97 11.48
C ALA A 50 -16.07 20.42 12.43
N PRO A 51 -15.64 21.16 13.47
CA PRO A 51 -14.47 20.81 14.26
C PRO A 51 -14.80 19.58 15.12
N ALA A 52 -14.53 18.39 14.59
CA ALA A 52 -14.22 17.26 15.43
C ALA A 52 -12.99 17.67 16.27
N SER A 53 -13.10 17.56 17.60
CA SER A 53 -11.99 17.82 18.53
C SER A 53 -10.68 17.35 17.90
N GLU A 54 -9.72 18.26 17.77
CA GLU A 54 -8.45 17.98 17.12
C GLU A 54 -7.86 16.66 17.66
N PRO A 55 -7.55 15.70 16.76
CA PRO A 55 -6.92 14.43 17.11
C PRO A 55 -5.68 14.64 18.00
N ALA A 56 -5.50 13.76 18.99
CA ALA A 56 -4.42 13.89 19.96
C ALA A 56 -3.02 13.99 19.30
N TYR A 57 -2.79 13.23 18.22
CA TYR A 57 -1.51 13.26 17.50
C TYR A 57 -1.22 14.61 16.81
N LEU A 58 -2.24 15.33 16.33
CA LEU A 58 -2.07 16.66 15.74
C LEU A 58 -1.78 17.71 16.83
N ARG A 59 -2.46 17.61 17.98
CA ARG A 59 -2.24 18.48 19.12
C ARG A 59 -0.82 18.34 19.67
N GLU A 60 -0.35 17.11 19.82
CA GLU A 60 1.02 16.81 20.23
C GLU A 60 2.04 17.32 19.19
N THR A 61 1.77 17.13 17.90
CA THR A 61 2.61 17.67 16.82
C THR A 61 2.74 19.19 16.93
N ARG A 62 1.61 19.91 17.09
CA ARG A 62 1.63 21.36 17.26
C ARG A 62 2.40 21.78 18.51
N ALA A 63 2.18 21.12 19.65
CA ALA A 63 2.88 21.43 20.89
C ALA A 63 4.40 21.26 20.77
N ILE A 64 4.86 20.22 20.08
CA ILE A 64 6.30 19.99 19.84
C ILE A 64 6.88 21.10 18.95
N LEU A 65 6.21 21.43 17.85
CA LEU A 65 6.69 22.43 16.89
C LEU A 65 6.63 23.86 17.44
N GLU A 66 5.56 24.23 18.16
CA GLU A 66 5.48 25.49 18.91
C GLU A 66 6.53 25.55 20.02
N GLY A 67 6.81 24.41 20.65
CA GLY A 67 7.88 24.26 21.63
C GLY A 67 9.26 24.63 21.07
N LEU A 68 9.53 24.38 19.78
CA LEU A 68 10.79 24.79 19.14
C LEU A 68 10.95 26.31 19.12
N PHE A 69 9.86 27.06 18.89
CA PHE A 69 9.88 28.54 18.97
C PHE A 69 10.09 29.05 20.40
N LEU A 70 9.62 28.31 21.41
CA LEU A 70 9.82 28.69 22.82
C LEU A 70 11.24 28.36 23.31
N ARG A 71 11.87 27.28 22.80
CA ARG A 71 13.25 26.89 23.11
C ARG A 71 14.29 27.91 22.66
N ARG A 72 13.93 28.80 21.71
CA ARG A 72 14.63 30.05 21.35
C ARG A 72 15.04 30.90 22.57
N ARG A 73 14.38 30.74 23.71
CA ARG A 73 14.61 31.53 24.94
C ARG A 73 15.52 30.86 25.99
N GLY A 74 16.32 29.86 25.60
CA GLY A 74 17.47 29.42 26.41
C GLY A 74 17.33 28.09 27.15
N VAL A 75 16.50 27.15 26.67
CA VAL A 75 16.37 25.81 27.28
C VAL A 75 16.56 24.73 26.21
N SER A 76 17.76 24.13 26.18
CA SER A 76 18.15 22.96 25.39
C SER A 76 18.08 23.10 23.86
N ASP A 77 19.25 23.17 23.24
CA ASP A 77 19.48 23.49 21.81
C ASP A 77 19.04 22.43 20.78
N ARG A 78 18.53 21.27 21.21
CA ARG A 78 18.19 20.15 20.30
C ARG A 78 16.82 19.53 20.57
N ILE A 79 16.20 19.02 19.51
CA ILE A 79 15.00 18.17 19.62
C ILE A 79 15.36 16.88 20.36
N SER A 80 14.48 16.44 21.27
CA SER A 80 14.69 15.18 21.97
C SER A 80 14.34 14.00 21.05
N ALA A 81 15.01 12.86 21.24
CA ALA A 81 14.66 11.63 20.51
C ALA A 81 13.19 11.23 20.74
N GLU A 82 12.63 11.54 21.92
CA GLU A 82 11.23 11.29 22.26
C GLU A 82 10.26 12.20 21.48
N ASP A 83 10.59 13.48 21.31
CA ASP A 83 9.79 14.41 20.51
C ASP A 83 9.81 14.00 19.03
N LEU A 84 10.99 13.65 18.50
CA LEU A 84 11.13 13.18 17.13
C LEU A 84 10.35 11.88 16.89
N LEU A 85 10.37 10.95 17.86
CA LEU A 85 9.58 9.73 17.83
C LEU A 85 8.08 10.00 17.77
N LYS A 86 7.57 10.94 18.58
CA LYS A 86 6.16 11.35 18.57
C LYS A 86 5.78 11.94 17.22
N LEU A 87 6.62 12.81 16.66
CA LEU A 87 6.41 13.40 15.34
C LEU A 87 6.36 12.33 14.22
N LEU A 88 7.25 11.33 14.25
CA LEU A 88 7.25 10.25 13.26
C LEU A 88 6.00 9.35 13.37
N LYS A 89 5.56 9.03 14.59
CA LYS A 89 4.30 8.29 14.81
C LYS A 89 3.09 9.10 14.37
N ALA A 90 3.07 10.41 14.63
CA ALA A 90 2.03 11.31 14.16
C ALA A 90 1.99 11.37 12.62
N LYS A 91 3.15 11.48 11.96
CA LYS A 91 3.24 11.44 10.49
C LYS A 91 2.71 10.12 9.93
N GLN A 92 3.10 8.98 10.51
CA GLN A 92 2.58 7.68 10.12
C GLN A 92 1.05 7.62 10.25
N GLN A 93 0.51 8.08 11.38
CA GLN A 93 -0.92 8.07 11.63
C GLN A 93 -1.69 9.00 10.67
N ALA A 94 -1.11 10.15 10.32
CA ALA A 94 -1.66 11.05 9.31
C ALA A 94 -1.68 10.38 7.92
N VAL A 95 -0.62 9.68 7.54
CA VAL A 95 -0.56 8.92 6.27
C VAL A 95 -1.61 7.81 6.23
N VAL A 96 -1.76 7.04 7.31
CA VAL A 96 -2.77 5.97 7.41
C VAL A 96 -4.19 6.54 7.37
N SER A 97 -4.42 7.65 8.08
CA SER A 97 -5.73 8.31 8.17
C SER A 97 -6.05 9.19 6.95
N ARG A 98 -5.07 9.40 6.06
CA ARG A 98 -5.12 10.33 4.92
C ARG A 98 -5.45 11.76 5.35
N ASP A 99 -4.89 12.16 6.49
CA ASP A 99 -5.10 13.45 7.10
C ASP A 99 -4.06 14.45 6.59
N LEU A 100 -4.52 15.49 5.89
CA LEU A 100 -3.67 16.56 5.37
C LEU A 100 -3.30 17.59 6.44
N SER A 101 -3.99 17.60 7.59
CA SER A 101 -3.76 18.59 8.63
C SER A 101 -2.36 18.49 9.26
N PHE A 102 -1.70 17.33 9.20
CA PHE A 102 -0.31 17.20 9.61
C PHE A 102 0.64 18.04 8.73
N GLU A 103 0.47 17.97 7.41
CA GLU A 103 1.27 18.74 6.45
C GLU A 103 0.93 20.23 6.51
N GLU A 104 -0.33 20.58 6.78
CA GLU A 104 -0.74 21.97 7.04
C GLU A 104 -0.02 22.55 8.26
N ILE A 105 0.07 21.80 9.38
CA ILE A 105 0.80 22.24 10.58
C ILE A 105 2.29 22.47 10.27
N LEU A 106 2.92 21.60 9.47
CA LEU A 106 4.31 21.81 9.06
C LEU A 106 4.48 23.05 8.19
N LEU A 107 3.58 23.27 7.23
CA LEU A 107 3.61 24.46 6.38
C LEU A 107 3.40 25.75 7.20
N HIS A 108 2.49 25.73 8.17
CA HIS A 108 2.29 26.85 9.11
C HIS A 108 3.54 27.12 9.94
N THR A 109 4.24 26.06 10.38
CA THR A 109 5.50 26.18 11.13
C THR A 109 6.59 26.82 10.26
N CYS A 110 6.71 26.44 9.00
CA CYS A 110 7.65 27.08 8.06
C CYS A 110 7.33 28.56 7.87
N ARG A 111 6.07 28.91 7.60
CA ARG A 111 5.65 30.31 7.43
C ARG A 111 5.93 31.16 8.67
N ALA A 112 5.64 30.62 9.85
CA ALA A 112 5.92 31.28 11.12
C ALA A 112 7.42 31.50 11.35
N ALA A 113 8.28 30.57 10.89
CA ALA A 113 9.73 30.74 10.94
C ALA A 113 10.21 31.85 9.99
N ASP A 114 9.68 31.90 8.76
CA ASP A 114 10.02 32.94 7.78
C ASP A 114 9.58 34.34 8.26
N GLU A 115 8.36 34.46 8.80
CA GLU A 115 7.79 35.73 9.30
C GLU A 115 8.55 36.30 10.52
N GLN A 116 9.14 35.43 11.35
CA GLN A 116 9.85 35.83 12.56
C GLN A 116 11.34 36.14 12.35
N GLN A 117 11.81 36.22 11.10
CA GLN A 117 13.22 36.42 10.74
C GLN A 117 14.14 35.45 11.48
N VAL A 118 13.83 34.15 11.41
CA VAL A 118 14.61 33.08 12.08
C VAL A 118 15.95 32.80 11.36
N GLU A 119 16.32 33.57 10.34
CA GLU A 119 17.59 33.44 9.59
C GLU A 119 18.83 33.50 10.49
N ASP A 120 18.78 34.22 11.63
CA ASP A 120 19.91 34.34 12.58
C ASP A 120 19.88 33.29 13.72
N ASP A 121 18.86 32.43 13.80
CA ASP A 121 18.68 31.45 14.88
C ASP A 121 19.15 30.04 14.48
N ALA A 122 20.46 29.84 14.55
CA ALA A 122 21.12 28.60 14.13
C ALA A 122 20.55 27.33 14.81
N SER A 123 20.16 27.39 16.08
CA SER A 123 19.63 26.24 16.83
C SER A 123 18.26 25.78 16.33
N PHE A 124 17.37 26.72 15.99
CA PHE A 124 16.07 26.38 15.40
C PHE A 124 16.26 25.75 14.02
N LEU A 125 17.09 26.37 13.17
CA LEU A 125 17.34 25.87 11.83
C LEU A 125 17.96 24.47 11.84
N GLU A 126 18.86 24.19 12.78
CA GLU A 126 19.43 22.84 12.97
C GLU A 126 18.37 21.83 13.41
N SER A 127 17.58 22.16 14.44
CA SER A 127 16.53 21.26 14.97
C SER A 127 15.41 21.00 13.97
N PHE A 128 14.95 22.05 13.29
CA PHE A 128 13.91 21.93 12.26
C PHE A 128 14.45 21.22 11.01
N GLY A 129 15.68 21.51 10.61
CA GLY A 129 16.37 20.81 9.51
C GLY A 129 16.53 19.31 9.80
N GLU A 130 16.81 18.93 11.05
CA GLU A 130 16.84 17.52 11.47
C GLU A 130 15.47 16.86 11.30
N ILE A 131 14.39 17.50 11.78
CA ILE A 131 13.00 17.00 11.63
C ILE A 131 12.66 16.79 10.15
N VAL A 132 12.91 17.79 9.31
CA VAL A 132 12.65 17.73 7.87
C VAL A 132 13.44 16.61 7.22
N THR A 133 14.71 16.42 7.60
CA THR A 133 15.55 15.33 7.10
C THR A 133 14.96 13.96 7.44
N TYR A 134 14.45 13.77 8.66
CA TYR A 134 13.80 12.50 9.04
C TYR A 134 12.47 12.28 8.32
N PHE A 135 11.71 13.34 8.05
CA PHE A 135 10.48 13.24 7.26
C PHE A 135 10.75 12.90 5.80
N ASP A 136 11.76 13.48 5.17
CA ASP A 136 12.16 13.10 3.81
C ASP A 136 12.60 11.63 3.76
N ARG A 137 13.41 11.17 4.72
CA ARG A 137 13.78 9.75 4.85
C ARG A 137 12.55 8.87 5.05
N PHE A 138 11.56 9.31 5.83
CA PHE A 138 10.31 8.60 6.05
C PHE A 138 9.53 8.45 4.74
N ASP A 139 9.40 9.52 3.96
CA ASP A 139 8.64 9.52 2.71
C ASP A 139 9.31 8.65 1.64
N GLN A 140 10.63 8.73 1.50
CA GLN A 140 11.40 7.88 0.58
C GLN A 140 11.33 6.40 0.95
N THR A 141 11.44 6.09 2.25
CA THR A 141 11.34 4.73 2.79
C THR A 141 9.94 4.17 2.58
N SER A 142 8.92 4.92 2.97
CA SER A 142 7.52 4.55 2.77
C SER A 142 7.21 4.30 1.30
N ASN A 143 7.66 5.18 0.40
CA ASN A 143 7.43 5.03 -1.03
C ASN A 143 8.10 3.75 -1.57
N THR A 144 9.35 3.50 -1.21
CA THR A 144 10.08 2.31 -1.70
C THR A 144 9.44 1.01 -1.20
N ILE A 145 9.10 0.93 0.09
CA ILE A 145 8.50 -0.27 0.68
C ILE A 145 7.06 -0.46 0.15
N ASN A 146 6.24 0.59 0.06
CA ASN A 146 4.88 0.50 -0.48
C ASN A 146 4.87 0.09 -1.95
N ARG A 147 5.76 0.67 -2.77
CA ARG A 147 5.90 0.25 -4.17
C ARG A 147 6.25 -1.24 -4.25
N MET A 148 7.21 -1.70 -3.45
CA MET A 148 7.60 -3.10 -3.41
C MET A 148 6.46 -4.03 -2.98
N ALA A 149 5.66 -3.62 -1.99
CA ALA A 149 4.57 -4.40 -1.44
C ALA A 149 3.37 -4.52 -2.38
N PHE A 150 3.00 -3.43 -3.07
CA PHE A 150 1.70 -3.33 -3.76
C PHE A 150 1.79 -3.19 -5.28
N ILE A 151 2.96 -2.86 -5.84
CA ILE A 151 3.13 -2.77 -7.30
C ILE A 151 3.65 -4.09 -7.84
N GLU A 152 2.86 -4.72 -8.71
CA GLU A 152 3.24 -5.94 -9.39
C GLU A 152 4.52 -5.74 -10.21
N GLY A 153 5.47 -6.65 -10.03
CA GLY A 153 6.73 -6.59 -10.76
C GLY A 153 7.57 -5.34 -10.47
N SER A 154 7.38 -4.63 -9.36
CA SER A 154 8.36 -3.66 -8.90
C SER A 154 9.63 -4.38 -8.44
N ASP A 155 10.76 -4.09 -9.07
CA ASP A 155 12.07 -4.58 -8.63
C ASP A 155 12.69 -3.58 -7.65
N LEU A 156 13.44 -4.09 -6.67
CA LEU A 156 14.25 -3.26 -5.79
C LEU A 156 15.67 -3.18 -6.37
N SER A 157 16.15 -1.96 -6.64
CA SER A 157 17.52 -1.76 -7.12
C SER A 157 18.53 -1.79 -5.97
N GLU A 158 19.78 -2.16 -6.25
CA GLU A 158 20.83 -2.11 -5.21
C GLU A 158 21.03 -0.71 -4.60
N PRO A 159 21.02 0.40 -5.37
CA PRO A 159 21.10 1.73 -4.79
C PRO A 159 19.93 2.02 -3.83
N ALA A 160 18.70 1.61 -4.19
CA ALA A 160 17.54 1.79 -3.34
C ALA A 160 17.66 0.97 -2.04
N LEU A 161 18.19 -0.26 -2.11
CA LEU A 161 18.43 -1.08 -0.91
C LEU A 161 19.52 -0.48 -0.01
N ARG A 162 20.60 0.08 -0.57
CA ARG A 162 21.64 0.78 0.21
C ARG A 162 21.09 2.01 0.90
N GLY A 163 20.29 2.82 0.19
CA GLY A 163 19.60 3.98 0.78
C GLY A 163 18.67 3.56 1.92
N LEU A 164 17.88 2.50 1.71
CA LEU A 164 16.98 1.95 2.72
C LEU A 164 17.74 1.44 3.96
N LEU A 165 18.91 0.82 3.78
CA LEU A 165 19.76 0.39 4.88
C LEU A 165 20.26 1.59 5.71
N GLY A 166 20.69 2.67 5.04
CA GLY A 166 21.08 3.91 5.70
C GLY A 166 19.93 4.58 6.45
N HIS A 167 18.73 4.62 5.84
CA HIS A 167 17.52 5.14 6.50
C HIS A 167 17.17 4.30 7.72
N ARG A 168 17.20 2.96 7.59
CA ARG A 168 16.97 2.04 8.70
C ARG A 168 17.92 2.33 9.86
N GLN A 169 19.22 2.45 9.61
CA GLN A 169 20.19 2.73 10.67
C GLN A 169 19.89 4.04 11.40
N ALA A 170 19.48 5.08 10.67
CA ALA A 170 19.11 6.35 11.27
C ALA A 170 17.84 6.26 12.13
N PHE A 171 16.83 5.51 11.68
CA PHE A 171 15.62 5.27 12.47
C PHE A 171 15.94 4.44 13.73
N GLU A 172 16.67 3.34 13.59
CA GLU A 172 17.06 2.46 14.71
C GLU A 172 17.96 3.19 15.74
N ALA A 173 18.65 4.27 15.36
CA ALA A 173 19.42 5.10 16.28
C ALA A 173 18.53 5.97 17.19
N ILE A 174 17.28 6.26 16.79
CA ILE A 174 16.30 6.98 17.63
C ILE A 174 15.74 6.02 18.70
N GLU A 175 15.18 4.90 18.26
CA GLU A 175 14.62 3.86 19.12
C GLU A 175 14.74 2.50 18.43
N ALA A 176 15.22 1.49 19.15
CA ALA A 176 15.34 0.14 18.63
C ALA A 176 13.95 -0.42 18.24
N GLY A 177 13.83 -0.93 17.01
CA GLY A 177 12.60 -1.51 16.48
C GLY A 177 11.64 -0.51 15.82
N ILE A 178 11.90 0.80 15.90
CA ILE A 178 11.01 1.82 15.33
C ILE A 178 10.81 1.65 13.81
N PHE A 179 11.83 1.19 13.09
CA PHE A 179 11.73 0.94 11.65
C PHE A 179 10.64 -0.09 11.33
N HIS A 180 10.56 -1.16 12.12
CA HIS A 180 9.51 -2.17 11.94
C HIS A 180 8.13 -1.59 12.27
N ALA A 181 8.02 -0.88 13.39
CA ALA A 181 6.77 -0.27 13.83
C ALA A 181 6.23 0.78 12.84
N LEU A 182 7.12 1.57 12.23
CA LEU A 182 6.74 2.63 11.30
C LEU A 182 6.39 2.12 9.90
N PHE A 183 7.15 1.16 9.37
CA PHE A 183 7.06 0.81 7.95
C PHE A 183 6.59 -0.62 7.67
N ILE A 184 6.88 -1.59 8.53
CA ILE A 184 6.60 -3.01 8.26
C ILE A 184 5.25 -3.43 8.82
N ASP A 185 4.98 -3.08 10.07
CA ASP A 185 3.74 -3.48 10.76
C ASP A 185 2.47 -2.93 10.11
N PRO A 186 2.40 -1.66 9.65
CA PRO A 186 1.22 -1.15 8.95
C PRO A 186 0.92 -1.92 7.68
N ILE A 187 1.96 -2.23 6.90
CA ILE A 187 1.81 -2.95 5.62
C ILE A 187 1.33 -4.39 5.88
N ARG A 188 1.86 -5.06 6.91
CA ARG A 188 1.41 -6.41 7.29
C ARG A 188 -0.03 -6.47 7.77
N ARG A 189 -0.52 -5.38 8.37
CA ARG A 189 -1.92 -5.25 8.82
C ARG A 189 -2.87 -4.83 7.70
N ASP A 190 -2.34 -4.40 6.55
CA ASP A 190 -3.14 -4.01 5.41
C ASP A 190 -3.82 -5.25 4.78
N ALA A 191 -5.15 -5.24 4.77
CA ALA A 191 -5.97 -6.32 4.21
C ALA A 191 -5.81 -6.49 2.69
N TYR A 192 -5.17 -5.54 2.00
CA TYR A 192 -4.89 -5.56 0.58
C TYR A 192 -3.45 -5.98 0.24
N LEU A 193 -2.65 -6.36 1.24
CA LEU A 193 -1.32 -6.91 0.99
C LEU A 193 -1.44 -8.22 0.22
N THR A 194 -0.86 -8.26 -0.98
CA THR A 194 -0.89 -9.46 -1.81
C THR A 194 0.05 -10.53 -1.25
N ARG A 195 -0.18 -11.80 -1.61
CA ARG A 195 0.73 -12.89 -1.23
C ARG A 195 2.18 -12.63 -1.66
N TYR A 196 2.38 -12.16 -2.88
CA TYR A 196 3.71 -11.84 -3.39
C TYR A 196 4.29 -10.58 -2.72
N GLY A 197 3.46 -9.58 -2.43
CA GLY A 197 3.83 -8.42 -1.61
C GLY A 197 4.34 -8.82 -0.23
N ALA A 198 3.60 -9.68 0.48
CA ALA A 198 4.00 -10.21 1.79
C ALA A 198 5.34 -10.96 1.73
N ARG A 199 5.54 -11.78 0.70
CA ARG A 199 6.81 -12.50 0.49
C ARG A 199 7.98 -11.56 0.19
N LYS A 200 7.79 -10.51 -0.62
CA LYS A 200 8.82 -9.49 -0.86
C LYS A 200 9.17 -8.74 0.43
N ILE A 201 8.18 -8.35 1.22
CA ILE A 201 8.38 -7.68 2.52
C ILE A 201 9.13 -8.59 3.50
N GLN A 202 8.78 -9.87 3.55
CA GLN A 202 9.49 -10.84 4.37
C GLN A 202 10.95 -11.01 3.92
N ALA A 203 11.19 -11.15 2.61
CA ALA A 203 12.53 -11.23 2.04
C ALA A 203 13.36 -9.96 2.36
N LEU A 204 12.74 -8.79 2.30
CA LEU A 204 13.38 -7.53 2.68
C LEU A 204 13.75 -7.50 4.15
N VAL A 205 12.85 -7.87 5.06
CA VAL A 205 13.11 -7.86 6.51
C VAL A 205 14.25 -8.82 6.87
N LEU A 206 14.22 -10.05 6.35
CA LEU A 206 15.28 -11.04 6.55
C LEU A 206 16.59 -10.58 5.91
N GLY A 207 16.52 -10.00 4.71
CA GLY A 207 17.68 -9.48 4.00
C GLY A 207 18.35 -8.32 4.71
N LEU A 208 17.60 -7.34 5.20
CA LEU A 208 18.12 -6.23 6.00
C LEU A 208 18.77 -6.72 7.29
N ALA A 209 18.17 -7.70 7.98
CA ALA A 209 18.78 -8.30 9.16
C ALA A 209 20.08 -9.05 8.83
N GLY A 210 20.12 -9.79 7.73
CA GLY A 210 21.32 -10.48 7.25
C GLY A 210 22.44 -9.52 6.83
N LEU A 211 22.09 -8.38 6.22
CA LEU A 211 23.04 -7.32 5.86
C LEU A 211 23.70 -6.69 7.08
N VAL A 212 22.92 -6.42 8.14
CA VAL A 212 23.44 -5.85 9.39
C VAL A 212 24.39 -6.84 10.09
N ARG A 213 24.11 -8.14 10.01
CA ARG A 213 25.00 -9.19 10.56
C ARG A 213 26.24 -9.48 9.70
N GLY A 214 26.22 -9.06 8.43
CA GLY A 214 27.28 -9.37 7.45
C GLY A 214 27.14 -10.74 6.78
N ASP A 215 26.02 -11.44 6.97
CA ASP A 215 25.77 -12.77 6.43
C ASP A 215 25.40 -12.75 4.93
N LEU A 216 24.86 -11.63 4.45
CA LEU A 216 24.34 -11.47 3.10
C LEU A 216 24.96 -10.23 2.43
N SER A 217 25.15 -10.29 1.12
CA SER A 217 25.49 -9.10 0.34
C SER A 217 24.24 -8.36 -0.15
N VAL A 218 24.39 -7.08 -0.51
CA VAL A 218 23.30 -6.26 -1.09
C VAL A 218 22.73 -6.94 -2.34
N ARG A 219 23.60 -7.57 -3.13
CA ARG A 219 23.22 -8.28 -4.35
C ARG A 219 22.37 -9.52 -4.07
N ASP A 220 22.67 -10.25 -2.99
CA ASP A 220 21.92 -11.44 -2.61
C ASP A 220 20.48 -11.07 -2.21
N VAL A 221 20.33 -10.01 -1.41
CA VAL A 221 19.01 -9.54 -0.98
C VAL A 221 18.17 -9.03 -2.15
N VAL A 222 18.77 -8.24 -3.06
CA VAL A 222 18.10 -7.81 -4.29
C VAL A 222 17.71 -9.01 -5.15
N GLY A 223 18.59 -10.01 -5.26
CA GLY A 223 18.31 -11.25 -5.98
C GLY A 223 17.11 -12.02 -5.40
N GLU A 224 17.04 -12.18 -4.07
CA GLU A 224 15.92 -12.86 -3.41
C GLU A 224 14.58 -12.13 -3.59
N ILE A 225 14.58 -10.80 -3.46
CA ILE A 225 13.38 -9.99 -3.74
C ILE A 225 13.00 -10.09 -5.22
N GLY A 226 13.98 -10.05 -6.12
CA GLY A 226 13.80 -10.20 -7.56
C GLY A 226 13.20 -11.55 -7.95
N LYS A 227 13.61 -12.65 -7.31
CA LYS A 227 13.00 -13.98 -7.51
C LYS A 227 11.49 -13.97 -7.22
N ALA A 228 11.08 -13.30 -6.14
CA ALA A 228 9.66 -13.17 -5.81
C ALA A 228 8.90 -12.32 -6.84
N ALA A 229 9.50 -11.22 -7.32
CA ALA A 229 8.92 -10.37 -8.36
C ALA A 229 8.82 -11.08 -9.72
N GLU A 230 9.81 -11.87 -10.10
CA GLU A 230 9.76 -12.69 -11.31
C GLU A 230 8.69 -13.78 -11.22
N GLU A 231 8.57 -14.46 -10.08
CA GLU A 231 7.55 -15.48 -9.88
C GLU A 231 6.13 -14.88 -9.94
N GLU A 232 5.94 -13.67 -9.39
CA GLU A 232 4.68 -12.91 -9.51
C GLU A 232 4.32 -12.59 -10.96
N ARG A 233 5.29 -12.07 -11.75
CA ARG A 233 5.09 -11.80 -13.19
C ARG A 233 4.76 -13.06 -13.98
N LEU A 234 5.45 -14.16 -13.70
CA LEU A 234 5.20 -15.46 -14.32
C LEU A 234 3.81 -15.97 -13.96
N TYR A 235 3.44 -15.90 -12.68
CA TYR A 235 2.12 -16.28 -12.18
C TYR A 235 1.01 -15.55 -12.94
N GLY A 236 1.09 -14.21 -13.03
CA GLY A 236 0.10 -13.39 -13.74
C GLY A 236 -0.06 -13.79 -15.21
N ARG A 237 1.06 -14.03 -15.92
CA ARG A 237 1.05 -14.45 -17.33
C ARG A 237 0.45 -15.83 -17.54
N ILE A 238 0.85 -16.80 -16.73
CA ILE A 238 0.31 -18.17 -16.79
C ILE A 238 -1.19 -18.11 -16.52
N ARG A 239 -1.60 -17.38 -15.47
CA ARG A 239 -2.99 -17.25 -15.08
C ARG A 239 -3.84 -16.63 -16.18
N GLN A 240 -3.38 -15.57 -16.82
CA GLN A 240 -4.09 -14.97 -17.97
C GLN A 240 -4.28 -16.00 -19.09
N TYR A 241 -3.21 -16.70 -19.47
CA TYR A 241 -3.27 -17.68 -20.56
C TYR A 241 -4.17 -18.87 -20.23
N VAL A 242 -4.10 -19.39 -19.00
CA VAL A 242 -4.99 -20.46 -18.53
C VAL A 242 -6.43 -19.95 -18.49
N LYS A 243 -6.70 -18.74 -17.99
CA LYS A 243 -8.05 -18.17 -17.95
C LYS A 243 -8.66 -18.01 -19.34
N GLU A 244 -7.86 -17.63 -20.35
CA GLU A 244 -8.30 -17.53 -21.76
C GLU A 244 -8.58 -18.91 -22.38
N ARG A 245 -7.75 -19.93 -22.08
CA ARG A 245 -7.83 -21.26 -22.69
C ARG A 245 -8.82 -22.22 -22.01
N VAL A 246 -9.16 -21.96 -20.76
CA VAL A 246 -9.97 -22.86 -19.90
C VAL A 246 -11.43 -22.39 -19.72
N GLN A 247 -11.85 -21.33 -20.42
CA GLN A 247 -13.23 -20.83 -20.36
C GLN A 247 -14.31 -21.90 -20.64
N THR A 248 -13.95 -23.01 -21.29
CA THR A 248 -14.88 -24.07 -21.71
C THR A 248 -14.84 -25.35 -20.87
N THR A 249 -13.77 -25.65 -20.12
CA THR A 249 -13.71 -26.94 -19.38
C THR A 249 -12.73 -26.94 -18.20
N TYR A 250 -13.17 -26.40 -17.06
CA TYR A 250 -12.45 -26.55 -15.78
C TYR A 250 -12.39 -28.00 -15.26
N ALA A 251 -13.30 -28.86 -15.72
CA ALA A 251 -13.45 -30.23 -15.24
C ALA A 251 -12.48 -31.23 -15.89
N GLU A 252 -11.94 -30.91 -17.09
CA GLU A 252 -11.15 -31.86 -17.89
C GLU A 252 -9.63 -31.75 -17.67
N LEU A 253 -9.11 -30.70 -17.02
CA LEU A 253 -7.66 -30.49 -16.83
C LEU A 253 -7.02 -31.32 -15.70
N LEU A 254 -7.40 -32.60 -15.55
CA LEU A 254 -7.07 -33.39 -14.36
C LEU A 254 -6.42 -34.76 -14.60
N ALA A 255 -6.13 -35.18 -15.83
CA ALA A 255 -5.19 -36.26 -16.03
C ALA A 255 -3.74 -35.73 -15.98
N LYS A 256 -2.83 -36.46 -15.31
CA LYS A 256 -1.41 -36.08 -15.19
C LYS A 256 -0.76 -35.88 -16.56
N ASP A 257 -1.11 -36.74 -17.52
CA ASP A 257 -0.60 -36.70 -18.89
C ASP A 257 -1.14 -35.48 -19.68
N GLU A 258 -2.38 -35.07 -19.43
CA GLU A 258 -2.99 -33.87 -20.04
C GLU A 258 -2.40 -32.59 -19.45
N LEU A 259 -2.06 -32.58 -18.17
CA LEU A 259 -1.36 -31.47 -17.53
C LEU A 259 0.06 -31.31 -18.09
N ASP A 260 0.78 -32.41 -18.28
CA ASP A 260 2.13 -32.39 -18.86
C ASP A 260 2.12 -31.93 -20.32
N ALA A 261 1.15 -32.40 -21.12
CA ALA A 261 0.93 -31.91 -22.48
C ALA A 261 0.57 -30.42 -22.51
N PHE A 262 -0.33 -29.98 -21.62
CA PHE A 262 -0.71 -28.57 -21.47
C PHE A 262 0.49 -27.69 -21.08
N LEU A 263 1.36 -28.18 -20.19
CA LEU A 263 2.58 -27.49 -19.77
C LEU A 263 3.57 -27.33 -20.91
N HIS A 264 3.74 -28.37 -21.72
CA HIS A 264 4.60 -28.33 -22.90
C HIS A 264 4.09 -27.28 -23.90
N ASP A 265 2.80 -27.30 -24.20
CA ASP A 265 2.14 -26.30 -25.04
C ASP A 265 2.28 -24.88 -24.49
N LEU A 266 2.00 -24.69 -23.20
CA LEU A 266 2.10 -23.40 -22.51
C LEU A 266 3.53 -22.85 -22.58
N THR A 267 4.53 -23.70 -22.30
CA THR A 267 5.94 -23.33 -22.33
C THR A 267 6.35 -22.95 -23.75
N ASN A 268 5.96 -23.73 -24.76
CA ASN A 268 6.24 -23.43 -26.17
C ASN A 268 5.62 -22.10 -26.61
N VAL A 269 4.37 -21.83 -26.25
CA VAL A 269 3.70 -20.57 -26.59
C VAL A 269 4.34 -19.38 -25.90
N LEU A 270 4.69 -19.49 -24.62
CA LEU A 270 5.30 -18.39 -23.87
C LEU A 270 6.76 -18.15 -24.30
N MET A 271 7.52 -19.19 -24.66
CA MET A 271 8.86 -19.09 -25.25
C MET A 271 8.81 -18.48 -26.65
N ALA A 272 7.88 -18.91 -27.51
CA ALA A 272 7.70 -18.38 -28.87
C ALA A 272 7.32 -16.89 -28.84
N LYS A 273 6.52 -16.47 -27.86
CA LYS A 273 6.21 -15.05 -27.62
C LYS A 273 7.35 -14.27 -26.94
N LYS A 274 8.50 -14.90 -26.67
CA LYS A 274 9.65 -14.34 -25.92
C LYS A 274 9.27 -13.80 -24.54
N LEU A 275 8.21 -14.34 -23.95
CA LEU A 275 7.71 -13.91 -22.64
C LEU A 275 8.43 -14.64 -21.50
N ILE A 276 9.02 -15.80 -21.76
CA ILE A 276 9.84 -16.52 -20.80
C ILE A 276 11.13 -16.97 -21.49
N GLY A 277 12.21 -17.07 -20.72
CA GLY A 277 13.50 -17.63 -21.17
C GLY A 277 13.89 -18.90 -20.44
N ARG A 278 13.00 -19.43 -19.59
CA ARG A 278 13.20 -20.63 -18.77
C ARG A 278 11.92 -21.46 -18.75
N GLU A 279 12.06 -22.75 -18.46
CA GLU A 279 10.93 -23.63 -18.20
C GLU A 279 10.09 -23.15 -17.00
N ILE A 280 8.79 -23.40 -17.09
CA ILE A 280 7.82 -22.99 -16.07
C ILE A 280 7.80 -24.04 -14.96
N PRO A 281 7.96 -23.68 -13.68
CA PRO A 281 7.84 -24.63 -12.59
C PRO A 281 6.43 -25.25 -12.53
N LEU A 282 6.35 -26.59 -12.53
CA LEU A 282 5.09 -27.33 -12.41
C LEU A 282 4.24 -26.87 -11.22
N SER A 283 4.88 -26.60 -10.08
CA SER A 283 4.23 -26.13 -8.85
C SER A 283 3.52 -24.78 -9.02
N LEU A 284 4.00 -23.93 -9.93
CA LEU A 284 3.38 -22.64 -10.22
C LEU A 284 2.09 -22.81 -11.03
N VAL A 285 2.08 -23.72 -12.00
CA VAL A 285 0.90 -23.99 -12.83
C VAL A 285 -0.18 -24.70 -12.04
N GLN A 286 0.19 -25.70 -11.23
CA GLN A 286 -0.74 -26.36 -10.31
C GLN A 286 -1.41 -25.36 -9.36
N ARG A 287 -0.65 -24.38 -8.86
CA ARG A 287 -1.17 -23.29 -8.03
C ARG A 287 -2.15 -22.42 -8.80
N VAL A 288 -1.82 -21.98 -10.02
CA VAL A 288 -2.73 -21.21 -10.87
C VAL A 288 -4.06 -21.94 -11.09
N ILE A 289 -4.01 -23.24 -11.40
CA ILE A 289 -5.22 -24.05 -11.60
C ILE A 289 -6.04 -24.14 -10.32
N LEU A 290 -5.41 -24.37 -9.17
CA LEU A 290 -6.08 -24.40 -7.88
C LEU A 290 -6.77 -23.06 -7.58
N ASP A 291 -6.08 -21.95 -7.80
CA ASP A 291 -6.60 -20.61 -7.52
C ASP A 291 -7.75 -20.24 -8.48
N LEU A 292 -7.69 -20.67 -9.76
CA LEU A 292 -8.82 -20.56 -10.69
C LEU A 292 -10.02 -21.44 -10.29
N LYS A 293 -9.80 -22.62 -9.71
CA LYS A 293 -10.89 -23.45 -9.16
C LYS A 293 -11.57 -22.78 -7.96
N LYS A 294 -10.78 -22.17 -7.06
CA LYS A 294 -11.30 -21.40 -5.93
C LYS A 294 -12.12 -20.19 -6.42
N GLU A 295 -11.64 -19.50 -7.44
CA GLU A 295 -12.37 -18.41 -8.11
C GLU A 295 -13.71 -18.92 -8.67
N ALA A 296 -13.71 -20.01 -9.43
CA ALA A 296 -14.94 -20.58 -9.99
C ALA A 296 -15.93 -21.00 -8.88
N PHE A 297 -15.43 -21.61 -7.79
CA PHE A 297 -16.25 -21.93 -6.62
C PHE A 297 -16.84 -20.66 -5.97
N TYR A 298 -16.01 -19.63 -5.76
CA TYR A 298 -16.45 -18.38 -5.16
C TYR A 298 -17.55 -17.72 -5.99
N VAL A 299 -17.31 -17.52 -7.29
CA VAL A 299 -18.22 -16.79 -8.17
C VAL A 299 -19.52 -17.56 -8.41
N ASN A 300 -19.44 -18.89 -8.63
CA ASN A 300 -20.62 -19.67 -9.03
C ASN A 300 -21.44 -20.20 -7.85
N GLN A 301 -20.81 -20.40 -6.68
CA GLN A 301 -21.48 -21.05 -5.53
C GLN A 301 -21.58 -20.12 -4.32
N LEU A 302 -20.48 -19.50 -3.90
CA LEU A 302 -20.44 -18.77 -2.62
C LEU A 302 -21.00 -17.35 -2.73
N LEU A 303 -20.60 -16.59 -3.73
CA LEU A 303 -21.00 -15.19 -3.93
C LEU A 303 -22.54 -15.02 -4.06
N PRO A 304 -23.28 -15.86 -4.79
CA PRO A 304 -24.75 -15.79 -4.83
C PRO A 304 -25.38 -15.99 -3.43
N GLN A 305 -24.82 -16.89 -2.61
CA GLN A 305 -25.29 -17.12 -1.24
C GLN A 305 -24.98 -15.94 -0.33
N VAL A 306 -23.77 -15.38 -0.42
CA VAL A 306 -23.36 -14.18 0.32
C VAL A 306 -24.28 -12.99 0.00
N LEU A 307 -24.59 -12.78 -1.29
CA LEU A 307 -25.46 -11.69 -1.73
C LEU A 307 -26.92 -11.88 -1.31
N SER A 308 -27.47 -13.09 -1.45
CA SER A 308 -28.86 -13.39 -1.10
C SER A 308 -29.11 -13.34 0.41
N ALA A 309 -28.17 -13.85 1.21
CA ALA A 309 -28.30 -13.88 2.66
C ALA A 309 -27.67 -12.66 3.38
N ARG A 310 -27.01 -11.76 2.64
CA ARG A 310 -26.24 -10.60 3.16
C ARG A 310 -25.23 -10.98 4.25
N HIS A 311 -24.61 -12.15 4.12
CA HIS A 311 -23.64 -12.65 5.09
C HIS A 311 -22.20 -12.26 4.70
N GLY A 312 -21.78 -11.05 5.08
CA GLY A 312 -20.39 -10.58 4.90
C GLY A 312 -19.34 -11.49 5.58
N GLY A 313 -19.69 -12.15 6.69
CA GLY A 313 -18.79 -13.08 7.38
C GLY A 313 -18.29 -14.24 6.52
N LEU A 314 -19.17 -14.87 5.73
CA LEU A 314 -18.78 -15.99 4.84
C LEU A 314 -17.81 -15.54 3.73
N ARG A 315 -17.97 -14.31 3.25
CA ARG A 315 -17.03 -13.69 2.32
C ARG A 315 -15.67 -13.50 2.98
N GLU A 316 -15.65 -12.94 4.18
CA GLU A 316 -14.42 -12.70 4.94
C GLU A 316 -13.68 -14.00 5.25
N ASP A 317 -14.40 -15.04 5.67
CA ASP A 317 -13.84 -16.38 5.91
C ASP A 317 -13.22 -16.96 4.64
N PHE A 318 -13.88 -16.80 3.49
CA PHE A 318 -13.32 -17.26 2.22
C PHE A 318 -12.05 -16.48 1.85
N ILE A 319 -12.04 -15.15 1.96
CA ILE A 319 -10.86 -14.33 1.63
C ILE A 319 -9.68 -14.73 2.53
N GLN A 320 -9.90 -14.92 3.82
CA GLN A 320 -8.84 -15.29 4.77
C GLN A 320 -8.26 -16.69 4.52
N ASN A 321 -9.10 -17.65 4.09
CA ASN A 321 -8.68 -19.05 3.94
C ASN A 321 -8.30 -19.45 2.49
N SER A 322 -8.81 -18.75 1.48
CA SER A 322 -8.56 -19.09 0.08
C SER A 322 -7.14 -18.76 -0.36
N GLY A 323 -6.49 -17.77 0.26
CA GLY A 323 -5.21 -17.24 -0.18
C GLY A 323 -5.29 -16.46 -1.50
N LEU A 324 -6.50 -16.10 -1.94
CA LEU A 324 -6.73 -15.16 -3.03
C LEU A 324 -6.63 -13.73 -2.51
N ASP A 325 -6.01 -12.85 -3.29
CA ASP A 325 -5.84 -11.45 -2.89
C ASP A 325 -7.20 -10.76 -2.79
N ARG A 326 -7.45 -10.02 -1.70
CA ARG A 326 -8.74 -9.33 -1.45
C ARG A 326 -9.17 -8.47 -2.64
N PHE A 327 -8.25 -7.68 -3.18
CA PHE A 327 -8.52 -6.82 -4.33
C PHE A 327 -9.03 -7.63 -5.52
N TYR A 328 -8.43 -8.80 -5.77
CA TYR A 328 -8.82 -9.68 -6.85
C TYR A 328 -10.24 -10.23 -6.65
N VAL A 329 -10.58 -10.63 -5.42
CA VAL A 329 -11.93 -11.06 -5.06
C VAL A 329 -12.96 -9.93 -5.24
N GLU A 330 -12.59 -8.70 -4.89
CA GLU A 330 -13.45 -7.52 -5.09
C GLU A 330 -13.68 -7.15 -6.56
N GLU A 331 -12.71 -7.42 -7.43
CA GLU A 331 -12.87 -7.31 -8.89
C GLU A 331 -13.82 -8.38 -9.42
N LEU A 332 -13.66 -9.64 -9.00
CA LEU A 332 -14.58 -10.72 -9.36
C LEU A 332 -16.03 -10.45 -8.94
N GLU A 333 -16.22 -9.91 -7.74
CA GLU A 333 -17.53 -9.49 -7.24
C GLU A 333 -18.17 -8.42 -8.13
N ARG A 334 -17.37 -7.46 -8.58
CA ARG A 334 -17.82 -6.39 -9.45
C ARG A 334 -18.21 -6.94 -10.83
N GLU A 335 -17.33 -7.73 -11.44
CA GLU A 335 -17.58 -8.40 -12.73
C GLU A 335 -18.87 -9.23 -12.65
N TYR A 336 -19.07 -10.00 -11.58
CA TYR A 336 -20.29 -10.78 -11.37
C TYR A 336 -21.55 -9.91 -11.30
N CYS A 337 -21.50 -8.79 -10.56
CA CYS A 337 -22.65 -7.88 -10.46
C CYS A 337 -22.94 -7.16 -11.78
N GLU A 338 -21.91 -6.80 -12.55
CA GLU A 338 -22.06 -6.19 -13.88
C GLU A 338 -22.73 -7.16 -14.86
N VAL A 339 -22.27 -8.43 -14.92
CA VAL A 339 -22.83 -9.47 -15.79
C VAL A 339 -24.27 -9.79 -15.42
N ASN A 340 -24.58 -9.88 -14.13
CA ASN A 340 -25.91 -10.25 -13.64
C ASN A 340 -26.85 -9.05 -13.40
N LYS A 341 -26.42 -7.82 -13.71
CA LYS A 341 -27.17 -6.57 -13.50
C LYS A 341 -27.65 -6.38 -12.05
N ILE A 342 -26.82 -6.74 -11.09
CA ILE A 342 -27.09 -6.59 -9.65
C ILE A 342 -26.69 -5.17 -9.21
N ASP A 343 -27.49 -4.55 -8.36
CA ASP A 343 -27.22 -3.21 -7.82
C ASP A 343 -25.88 -3.19 -7.03
N PRO A 344 -24.94 -2.28 -7.35
CA PRO A 344 -23.70 -2.09 -6.60
C PRO A 344 -23.89 -1.87 -5.10
N ALA A 345 -25.04 -1.35 -4.66
CA ALA A 345 -25.34 -1.18 -3.24
C ALA A 345 -25.38 -2.51 -2.45
N ALA A 346 -25.64 -3.63 -3.13
CA ALA A 346 -25.58 -4.96 -2.52
C ALA A 346 -24.14 -5.35 -2.12
N LEU A 347 -23.14 -4.96 -2.93
CA LEU A 347 -21.73 -5.18 -2.61
C LEU A 347 -21.28 -4.35 -1.42
N ASP A 348 -21.72 -3.09 -1.35
CA ASP A 348 -21.41 -2.21 -0.20
C ASP A 348 -21.99 -2.73 1.11
N ALA A 349 -23.09 -3.49 1.07
CA ALA A 349 -23.71 -4.07 2.26
C ALA A 349 -22.91 -5.25 2.84
N ILE A 350 -22.24 -6.04 1.98
CA ILE A 350 -21.45 -7.21 2.40
C ILE A 350 -19.97 -6.89 2.68
N ARG A 351 -19.51 -5.69 2.31
CA ARG A 351 -18.15 -5.18 2.54
C ARG A 351 -18.00 -4.37 3.84
N ARG A 352 -19.10 -4.15 4.57
CA ARG A 352 -19.10 -3.58 5.92
C ARG A 352 -18.83 -4.68 6.93
#